data_AF-A0A562GQX5-F1
#
_entry.id   AF-A0A562GQX5-F1
#
_cell.length_a   1.000
_cell.length_b   1.000
_cell.length_c   1.000
_cell.angle_alpha   90.00
_cell.angle_beta   90.00
_cell.angle_gamma   90.00
#
_symmetry.space_group_name_H-M   'P 1'
#
loop_
_entity.id
_entity.type
_entity.pdbx_description
1 polymer ?
#
loop_
_entity_poly.entity_id
_entity_poly.type
_entity_poly.pdbx_seq_one_letter_code
_entity_poly.pdbx_strand_id
1 'polypeptide(L)' 'MNRRLVSICKRIEKLRSKMHDNALVLGVSHPKVLKASQLLDMQINLYMKLCKSI' A
#
# COMPACT_ATOMS: atom_id res chain seq x y z
N MET A 1 9.42 18.09 -5.69
CA MET A 1 8.83 16.77 -5.40
C MET A 1 7.45 16.67 -6.07
N ASN A 2 7.25 15.70 -6.96
CA ASN A 2 6.04 15.60 -7.78
C ASN A 2 4.79 15.38 -6.90
N ARG A 3 3.80 16.29 -6.91
CA ARG A 3 2.59 16.22 -6.03
C ARG A 3 1.88 14.87 -6.12
N ARG A 4 1.91 14.21 -7.29
CA ARG A 4 1.35 12.86 -7.50
C ARG A 4 2.11 11.78 -6.71
N LEU A 5 3.44 11.84 -6.66
CA LEU A 5 4.25 10.92 -5.85
C LEU A 5 3.90 11.04 -4.36
N VAL A 6 3.80 12.28 -3.85
CA VAL A 6 3.46 12.53 -2.43
C VAL A 6 2.10 11.92 -2.08
N SER A 7 1.11 12.05 -2.96
CA SER A 7 -0.22 11.48 -2.77
C SER A 7 -0.20 9.95 -2.71
N ILE A 8 0.55 9.32 -3.61
CA ILE A 8 0.68 7.85 -3.66
C ILE A 8 1.42 7.32 -2.43
N CYS A 9 2.52 7.97 -2.02
CA CYS A 9 3.23 7.60 -0.79
C CYS A 9 2.30 7.64 0.44
N LYS A 10 1.50 8.70 0.60
CA LYS A 10 0.50 8.78 1.69
C LYS A 10 -0.51 7.64 1.64
N ARG A 11 -0.93 7.23 0.44
CA ARG A 11 -1.89 6.15 0.25
C ARG A 11 -1.27 4.77 0.57
N ILE A 12 -0.03 4.55 0.16
CA ILE A 12 0.77 3.36 0.52
C ILE A 12 0.89 3.25 2.04
N GLU A 13 1.29 4.33 2.71
CA GLU A 13 1.44 4.35 4.17
C GLU A 13 0.14 4.05 4.91
N LYS A 14 -0.99 4.64 4.46
CA LYS A 14 -2.30 4.35 5.02
C LYS A 14 -2.71 2.89 4.85
N LEU A 15 -2.44 2.29 3.69
CA LEU A 15 -2.74 0.88 3.43
C LEU A 15 -1.84 -0.05 4.23
N ARG A 16 -0.55 0.29 4.38
CA ARG A 16 0.41 -0.44 5.19
C ARG A 16 -0.02 -0.49 6.66
N SER A 17 -0.35 0.66 7.25
CA SER A 17 -0.86 0.73 8.63
C SER A 17 -2.11 -0.13 8.80
N LYS A 18 -3.11 0.02 7.92
CA LYS A 18 -4.35 -0.75 8.00
C LYS A 18 -4.13 -2.26 7.86
N MET A 19 -3.23 -2.68 6.98
CA MET A 19 -2.87 -4.10 6.83
C MET A 19 -2.21 -4.64 8.09
N HIS A 20 -1.29 -3.86 8.68
CA HIS A 20 -0.62 -4.21 9.93
C HIS A 20 -1.62 -4.36 11.09
N ASP A 21 -2.50 -3.38 11.28
CA ASP A 21 -3.54 -3.41 12.32
C ASP A 21 -4.45 -4.64 12.17
N ASN A 22 -4.87 -4.94 10.93
CA ASN A 22 -5.66 -6.13 10.65
C ASN A 22 -4.87 -7.43 10.93
N ALA A 23 -3.57 -7.46 10.64
CA ALA A 23 -2.73 -8.64 10.85
C ALA A 23 -2.49 -8.91 12.33
N LEU A 24 -2.35 -7.86 13.16
CA LEU A 24 -2.24 -7.99 14.61
C LEU A 24 -3.49 -8.63 15.23
N VAL A 25 -4.68 -8.30 14.71
CA VAL A 25 -5.96 -8.77 15.28
C VAL A 25 -6.41 -10.10 14.68
N LEU A 26 -6.24 -10.29 13.37
CA LEU A 26 -6.86 -11.40 12.62
C LEU A 26 -5.86 -12.46 12.15
N GLY A 27 -4.56 -12.18 12.26
CA GLY A 27 -3.49 -12.99 11.69
C GLY A 27 -3.21 -12.69 10.22
N VAL A 28 -1.98 -12.98 9.79
CA VAL A 28 -1.45 -12.61 8.46
C VAL A 28 -2.19 -13.28 7.30
N SER A 29 -2.70 -14.48 7.50
CA SER A 29 -3.41 -15.26 6.46
C SER A 29 -4.89 -14.90 6.33
N HIS A 30 -5.40 -13.98 7.15
CA HIS A 30 -6.81 -13.63 7.13
C HIS A 30 -7.19 -12.94 5.80
N PRO A 31 -8.36 -13.26 5.18
CA PRO A 31 -8.75 -12.70 3.88
C PRO A 31 -8.72 -11.17 3.80
N LYS A 32 -9.05 -10.48 4.90
CA LYS A 32 -8.97 -9.00 4.99
C LYS A 32 -7.53 -8.48 4.89
N VAL A 33 -6.56 -9.20 5.44
CA VAL A 33 -5.12 -8.87 5.36
C VAL A 33 -4.61 -9.13 3.97
N LEU A 34 -4.95 -10.29 3.38
CA LEU A 34 -4.59 -10.64 2.00
C LEU A 34 -5.12 -9.61 1.00
N LYS A 35 -6.38 -9.19 1.12
CA LYS A 35 -6.96 -8.13 0.28
C LYS A 35 -6.24 -6.78 0.46
N ALA A 36 -5.87 -6.44 1.69
CA ALA A 36 -5.11 -5.22 1.96
C ALA A 36 -3.70 -5.29 1.35
N SER A 37 -3.04 -6.45 1.40
CA SER A 37 -1.74 -6.71 0.78
C SER A 37 -1.78 -6.52 -0.74
N GLN A 38 -2.79 -7.10 -1.41
CA GLN A 38 -2.95 -6.95 -2.86
C GLN A 38 -3.15 -5.48 -3.28
N LEU A 39 -3.94 -4.73 -2.52
CA LEU A 39 -4.15 -3.30 -2.77
C LEU A 39 -2.87 -2.48 -2.53
N LEU A 40 -2.09 -2.84 -1.51
CA LEU A 40 -0.81 -2.20 -1.20
C LEU A 40 0.19 -2.43 -2.36
N ASP A 41 0.33 -3.67 -2.83
CA ASP A 41 1.19 -4.03 -3.97
C ASP A 41 0.80 -3.27 -5.24
N MET A 42 -0.50 -3.12 -5.51
CA MET A 42 -0.96 -2.33 -6.65
C MET A 42 -0.50 -0.86 -6.55
N GLN A 43 -0.59 -0.23 -5.37
CA GLN A 43 -0.14 1.15 -5.18
C GLN A 43 1.39 1.29 -5.26
N ILE A 44 2.13 0.33 -4.72
CA ILE A 44 3.59 0.27 -4.83
C ILE A 44 4.00 0.16 -6.31
N ASN A 45 3.34 -0.69 -7.08
CA ASN A 45 3.60 -0.81 -8.52
C ASN A 45 3.32 0.49 -9.28
N LEU A 46 2.24 1.21 -8.95
CA LEU A 46 1.97 2.53 -9.52
C LEU A 46 3.07 3.55 -9.17
N TYR A 47 3.53 3.54 -7.92
CA TYR A 47 4.65 4.37 -7.48
C TYR A 47 5.93 4.05 -8.26
N MET A 48 6.28 2.76 -8.39
CA MET A 48 7.47 2.34 -9.14
C MET A 48 7.40 2.76 -10.61
N LYS A 49 6.24 2.63 -11.26
CA LYS A 49 6.03 3.09 -12.64
C LYS A 49 6.28 4.59 -12.76
N LEU A 50 5.72 5.39 -11.85
CA LEU A 50 5.91 6.84 -11.85
C LEU A 50 7.36 7.24 -11.59
N CYS A 51 8.08 6.51 -10.72
CA CYS A 51 9.50 6.78 -10.47
C CYS A 51 10.39 6.43 -11.68
N LYS A 52 10.03 5.41 -12.47
CA LYS A 52 10.75 5.04 -13.69
C LYS A 52 10.46 5.98 -14.89
N SER A 53 9.42 6.79 -14.80
CA SER A 53 9.03 7.76 -15.83
C SER A 53 9.52 9.20 -15.56
N ILE A 54 10.33 9.38 -14.52
CA ILE A 54 11.01 10.64 -14.15
C ILE A 54 12.49 10.47 -14.47
#